data_AF-A0A8C3HY18-F1
#
_entry.id   AF-A0A8C3HY18-F1
#
_cell.length_a   1.000
_cell.length_b   1.000
_cell.length_c   1.000
_cell.angle_alpha   90.00
_cell.angle_beta   90.00
_cell.angle_gamma   90.00
#
_symmetry.space_group_name_H-M   'P 1'
#
loop_
_entity.id
_entity.type
_entity.pdbx_description
1 polymer ?
#
loop_
_entity_poly.entity_id
_entity_poly.type
_entity_poly.pdbx_seq_one_letter_code
_entity_poly.pdbx_strand_id
1 'polypeptide(L)'
;MTVLGCWMLLALADPSFFVVYNMVTTEVIAVFENTSDELLELFENFCDLFRNATLHSEAVQFPCSASSNNFARQIQRRFKDTIVNAKYGGHTEAVRRLLGQLPISAQSYSGSPYLDLSLFSYDDKWVSVMERPKTCGDHPIRFYARDSGLLKFEIQAGLLGRPINHTVRRLVAFTFHPFEPFAISVQRTNAEYVVNFHMRHSCT
;
A
#
# COMPACT_ATOMS: atom_id res chain seq x y z
N MET A 1 -17.50 10.19 12.79
CA MET A 1 -17.66 10.48 11.35
C MET A 1 -18.07 9.18 10.68
N THR A 2 -19.33 9.11 10.27
CA THR A 2 -19.96 7.92 9.71
C THR A 2 -19.45 7.69 8.29
N VAL A 3 -19.16 6.43 7.97
CA VAL A 3 -18.53 5.95 6.73
C VAL A 3 -19.21 6.56 5.50
N LEU A 4 -18.56 7.54 4.86
CA LEU A 4 -18.89 7.96 3.51
C LEU A 4 -18.40 6.87 2.57
N GLY A 5 -19.30 5.97 2.17
CA GLY A 5 -19.03 5.01 1.12
C GLY A 5 -18.89 5.76 -0.20
N CYS A 6 -17.67 5.94 -0.69
CA CYS A 6 -17.44 6.43 -2.05
C CYS A 6 -17.72 5.26 -3.01
N TRP A 7 -18.91 5.24 -3.59
CA TRP A 7 -19.26 4.26 -4.62
C TRP A 7 -18.89 4.82 -5.98
N MET A 8 -17.89 4.20 -6.60
CA MET A 8 -17.49 4.52 -7.96
C MET A 8 -18.50 3.90 -8.94
N LEU A 9 -19.35 4.73 -9.53
CA LEU A 9 -20.13 4.33 -10.69
C LEU A 9 -19.20 4.40 -11.93
N LEU A 10 -18.73 3.23 -12.36
CA LEU A 10 -18.16 2.94 -13.70
C LEU A 10 -16.79 3.57 -14.02
N ALA A 11 -15.70 2.90 -13.62
CA ALA A 11 -14.32 3.20 -14.05
C ALA A 11 -13.94 2.69 -15.45
N LEU A 12 -14.88 2.17 -16.26
CA LEU A 12 -14.55 1.53 -17.54
C LEU A 12 -14.94 2.34 -18.78
N ALA A 13 -15.59 3.51 -18.62
CA ALA A 13 -15.95 4.38 -19.73
C ALA A 13 -15.40 5.80 -19.50
N ASP A 14 -14.83 6.42 -20.54
CA ASP A 14 -14.51 7.85 -20.55
C ASP A 14 -15.74 8.57 -21.13
N PRO A 15 -16.42 9.47 -20.39
CA PRO A 15 -16.06 10.01 -19.07
C PRO A 15 -16.47 9.13 -17.87
N SER A 16 -15.64 9.13 -16.82
CA SER A 16 -15.93 8.51 -15.52
C SER A 16 -16.05 9.54 -14.41
N PHE A 17 -16.95 9.29 -13.45
CA PHE A 17 -17.26 10.18 -12.35
C PHE A 17 -17.16 9.47 -11.00
N PHE A 18 -16.75 10.21 -9.97
CA PHE A 18 -16.81 9.80 -8.58
C PHE A 18 -18.04 10.42 -7.93
N VAL A 19 -18.87 9.59 -7.30
CA VAL A 19 -20.07 10.05 -6.59
C VAL A 19 -19.87 9.81 -5.10
N VAL A 20 -19.90 10.89 -4.32
CA VAL A 20 -19.86 10.83 -2.86
C VAL A 20 -21.27 10.68 -2.34
N TYR A 21 -21.57 9.51 -1.80
CA TYR A 21 -22.89 9.15 -1.30
C TYR A 21 -22.89 8.97 0.21
N ASN A 22 -23.86 9.58 0.88
CA ASN A 22 -24.07 9.38 2.30
C ASN A 22 -24.92 8.13 2.53
N MET A 23 -24.31 7.07 3.06
CA MET A 23 -25.01 5.82 3.34
C MET A 23 -26.09 5.95 4.44
N VAL A 24 -26.02 6.98 5.30
CA VAL A 24 -26.96 7.18 6.40
C VAL A 24 -28.14 8.04 5.97
N THR A 25 -27.88 9.20 5.35
CA THR A 25 -28.95 10.11 4.90
C THR A 25 -29.52 9.72 3.54
N THR A 26 -28.87 8.79 2.84
CA THR A 26 -29.23 8.31 1.50
C THR A 26 -29.13 9.37 0.40
N GLU A 27 -28.28 10.38 0.59
CA GLU A 27 -28.13 11.54 -0.31
C GLU A 27 -26.82 11.52 -1.09
N VAL A 28 -26.86 12.06 -2.32
CA VAL A 28 -25.65 12.39 -3.08
C VAL A 28 -25.13 13.74 -2.59
N ILE A 29 -23.92 13.73 -2.02
CA ILE A 29 -23.29 14.94 -1.48
C ILE A 29 -22.52 15.68 -2.58
N ALA A 30 -21.81 14.96 -3.44
CA ALA A 30 -20.97 15.55 -4.48
C ALA A 30 -20.75 14.58 -5.65
N VAL A 31 -20.48 15.14 -6.82
CA VAL A 31 -20.07 14.43 -8.03
C VAL A 31 -18.81 15.08 -8.58
N PHE A 32 -17.75 14.30 -8.77
CA PHE A 32 -16.46 14.77 -9.26
C PHE A 32 -16.09 14.05 -10.56
N GLU A 33 -15.46 14.76 -11.48
CA GLU A 33 -14.80 14.13 -12.63
C GLU A 33 -13.54 13.38 -12.20
N ASN A 34 -13.11 12.41 -13.01
CA ASN A 34 -11.86 11.69 -12.79
C ASN A 34 -10.58 12.54 -12.92
N THR A 35 -10.71 13.80 -13.28
CA THR A 35 -9.66 14.81 -13.35
C THR A 35 -9.83 15.96 -12.34
N SER A 36 -10.67 15.78 -11.32
CA SER A 36 -10.93 16.82 -10.31
C SER A 36 -9.73 17.04 -9.37
N ASP A 37 -9.20 18.26 -9.37
CA ASP A 37 -8.16 18.70 -8.43
C ASP A 37 -8.66 18.76 -6.97
N GLU A 38 -9.91 19.15 -6.77
CA GLU A 38 -10.55 19.20 -5.44
C GLU A 38 -10.60 17.80 -4.81
N LEU A 39 -11.05 16.79 -5.58
CA LEU A 39 -11.07 15.42 -5.09
C LEU A 39 -9.65 14.89 -4.83
N LEU A 40 -8.68 15.29 -5.67
CA LEU A 40 -7.28 14.92 -5.44
C LEU A 40 -6.74 15.51 -4.13
N GLU A 41 -7.02 16.78 -3.85
CA GLU A 41 -6.62 17.43 -2.60
C GLU A 41 -7.23 16.72 -1.38
N LEU A 42 -8.53 16.38 -1.45
CA LEU A 42 -9.20 15.60 -0.41
C LEU A 42 -8.55 14.22 -0.23
N PHE A 43 -8.25 13.53 -1.32
CA PHE A 43 -7.59 12.23 -1.29
C PHE A 43 -6.18 12.30 -0.69
N GLU A 44 -5.37 13.30 -1.07
CA GLU A 44 -4.00 13.46 -0.58
C GLU A 44 -3.96 13.79 0.93
N ASN A 45 -4.89 14.62 1.40
CA ASN A 45 -4.92 15.09 2.79
C ASN A 45 -5.70 14.16 3.73
N PHE A 46 -6.67 13.40 3.23
CA PHE A 46 -7.57 12.57 4.04
C PHE A 46 -7.67 11.12 3.57
N CYS A 47 -6.61 10.61 2.93
CA CYS A 47 -6.52 9.27 2.36
C CYS A 47 -7.04 8.15 3.28
N ASP A 48 -6.76 8.23 4.58
CA ASP A 48 -7.18 7.21 5.57
C ASP A 48 -8.70 7.06 5.69
N LEU A 49 -9.46 8.14 5.45
CA LEU A 49 -10.93 8.11 5.45
C LEU A 49 -11.49 7.29 4.28
N PHE A 50 -10.76 7.23 3.17
CA PHE A 50 -11.13 6.41 2.00
C PHE A 50 -10.77 4.93 2.18
N ARG A 51 -9.86 4.62 3.11
CA ARG A 51 -9.34 3.25 3.34
C ARG A 51 -10.13 2.46 4.38
N ASN A 52 -11.18 3.05 4.96
CA ASN A 52 -11.92 2.53 6.13
C ASN A 52 -10.92 2.06 7.22
N ALA A 53 -9.90 2.89 7.48
CA ALA A 53 -8.71 2.45 8.21
C ALA A 53 -8.95 2.14 9.69
N THR A 54 -10.10 2.49 10.26
CA THR A 54 -10.42 2.22 11.67
C THR A 54 -11.90 2.40 11.93
N LEU A 55 -12.60 1.37 12.42
CA LEU A 55 -13.80 1.64 13.21
C LEU A 55 -13.88 0.86 14.54
N HIS A 56 -13.23 -0.30 14.71
CA HIS A 56 -13.50 -1.12 15.91
C HIS A 56 -12.31 -1.82 16.59
N SER A 57 -11.05 -1.54 16.25
CA SER A 57 -9.92 -2.18 16.95
C SER A 57 -8.85 -1.18 17.33
N GLU A 58 -8.55 -1.12 18.63
CA GLU A 58 -7.39 -0.44 19.21
C GLU A 58 -6.06 -0.98 18.64
N ALA A 59 -6.06 -2.05 17.85
CA ALA A 59 -4.87 -2.63 17.24
C ALA A 59 -4.39 -1.91 15.96
N VAL A 60 -5.18 -1.03 15.35
CA VAL A 60 -4.79 -0.27 14.14
C VAL A 60 -4.54 1.20 14.52
N GLN A 61 -3.62 1.42 15.46
CA GLN A 61 -3.39 2.75 16.03
C GLN A 61 -2.60 3.70 15.12
N PHE A 62 -1.88 3.19 14.11
CA PHE A 62 -0.96 4.02 13.33
C PHE A 62 -1.00 3.65 11.84
N PRO A 63 -2.00 4.11 11.07
CA PRO A 63 -1.97 3.93 9.62
C PRO A 63 -0.71 4.61 9.05
N CYS A 64 0.04 3.91 8.21
CA CYS A 64 1.15 4.50 7.46
C CYS A 64 0.66 4.90 6.06
N SER A 65 0.07 6.09 5.95
CA SER A 65 -0.47 6.65 4.70
C SER A 65 0.12 8.02 4.40
N ALA A 66 -0.16 8.58 3.22
CA ALA A 66 0.29 9.93 2.89
C ALA A 66 -0.39 11.03 3.72
N SER A 67 -1.59 10.78 4.25
CA SER A 67 -2.26 11.71 5.16
C SER A 67 -1.64 11.70 6.55
N SER A 68 -1.20 10.55 7.06
CA SER A 68 -0.72 10.38 8.44
C SER A 68 0.81 10.31 8.61
N ASN A 69 1.57 10.00 7.56
CA ASN A 69 3.01 9.75 7.63
C ASN A 69 3.79 10.59 6.60
N ASN A 70 4.79 11.35 7.07
CA ASN A 70 5.60 12.25 6.24
C ASN A 70 6.42 11.52 5.16
N PHE A 71 6.94 10.32 5.46
CA PHE A 71 7.70 9.52 4.49
C PHE A 71 6.78 8.95 3.41
N ALA A 72 5.61 8.44 3.80
CA ALA A 72 4.59 8.00 2.84
C ALA A 72 4.13 9.17 1.94
N ARG A 73 3.93 10.35 2.53
CA ARG A 73 3.58 11.58 1.80
C ARG A 73 4.66 11.96 0.79
N GLN A 74 5.93 11.86 1.17
CA GLN A 74 7.04 12.15 0.27
C GLN A 74 7.11 11.14 -0.89
N ILE A 75 6.86 9.86 -0.64
CA ILE A 75 6.79 8.83 -1.69
C ILE A 75 5.66 9.15 -2.68
N GLN A 76 4.46 9.49 -2.19
CA GLN A 76 3.34 9.85 -3.06
C GLN A 76 3.63 11.10 -3.88
N ARG A 77 4.26 12.14 -3.29
CA ARG A 77 4.68 13.35 -4.03
C ARG A 77 5.66 13.02 -5.14
N ARG A 78 6.69 12.22 -4.86
CA ARG A 78 7.65 11.78 -5.89
C ARG A 78 6.98 10.97 -6.99
N PHE A 79 6.00 10.13 -6.64
CA PHE A 79 5.23 9.37 -7.62
C PHE A 79 4.41 10.30 -8.53
N LYS A 80 3.72 11.30 -7.95
CA LYS A 80 3.02 12.36 -8.69
C LYS A 80 3.97 13.11 -9.61
N ASP A 81 5.10 13.59 -9.10
CA ASP A 81 6.11 14.32 -9.88
C ASP A 81 6.66 13.49 -11.04
N THR A 82 6.83 12.18 -10.84
CA THR A 82 7.27 11.25 -11.90
C THR A 82 6.25 11.19 -13.03
N ILE A 83 4.95 11.16 -12.72
CA ILE A 83 3.90 11.15 -13.75
C ILE A 83 3.82 12.50 -14.46
N VAL A 84 3.89 13.61 -13.70
CA VAL A 84 3.83 14.96 -14.27
C VAL A 84 4.98 15.20 -15.26
N ASN A 85 6.19 14.76 -14.92
CA ASN A 85 7.39 14.99 -15.72
C ASN A 85 7.63 13.93 -16.81
N ALA A 86 6.81 12.88 -16.90
CA ALA A 86 6.97 11.83 -17.91
C ALA A 86 6.60 12.32 -19.32
N LYS A 87 7.17 11.68 -20.35
CA LYS A 87 6.77 11.89 -21.74
C LYS A 87 5.31 11.43 -21.91
N TYR A 88 4.44 12.31 -22.42
CA TYR A 88 2.97 12.15 -22.44
C TYR A 88 2.31 12.11 -21.06
N GLY A 89 3.01 12.59 -20.03
CA GLY A 89 2.46 12.87 -18.73
C GLY A 89 1.76 14.22 -18.67
N GLY A 90 1.76 14.81 -17.48
CA GLY A 90 1.17 16.11 -17.20
C GLY A 90 0.31 16.07 -15.93
N HIS A 91 -0.15 17.25 -15.51
CA HIS A 91 -0.93 17.41 -14.29
C HIS A 91 -2.24 16.61 -14.34
N THR A 92 -3.01 16.75 -15.41
CA THR A 92 -4.28 16.03 -15.60
C THR A 92 -4.12 14.51 -15.58
N GLU A 93 -3.05 13.99 -16.19
CA GLU A 93 -2.76 12.55 -16.18
C GLU A 93 -2.31 12.07 -14.79
N ALA A 94 -1.58 12.90 -14.04
CA ALA A 94 -1.23 12.61 -12.66
C ALA A 94 -2.48 12.56 -11.76
N VAL A 95 -3.40 13.53 -11.89
CA VAL A 95 -4.68 13.54 -11.18
C VAL A 95 -5.47 12.27 -11.51
N ARG A 96 -5.65 11.97 -12.80
CA ARG A 96 -6.38 10.78 -13.28
C ARG A 96 -5.80 9.49 -12.70
N ARG A 97 -4.48 9.32 -12.70
CA ARG A 97 -3.82 8.11 -12.16
C ARG A 97 -3.87 8.01 -10.65
N LEU A 98 -3.78 9.13 -9.93
CA LEU A 98 -3.88 9.14 -8.47
C LEU A 98 -5.30 8.83 -8.03
N LEU A 99 -6.30 9.47 -8.65
CA LEU A 99 -7.71 9.19 -8.36
C LEU A 99 -8.16 7.80 -8.83
N GLY A 100 -7.54 7.24 -9.86
CA GLY A 100 -7.76 5.86 -10.29
C GLY A 100 -7.40 4.78 -9.24
N GLN A 101 -6.82 5.16 -8.11
CA GLN A 101 -6.63 4.27 -6.95
C GLN A 101 -7.92 4.08 -6.13
N LEU A 102 -8.92 4.93 -6.34
CA LEU A 102 -10.23 4.84 -5.69
C LEU A 102 -11.15 3.89 -6.48
N PRO A 103 -12.07 3.18 -5.81
CA PRO A 103 -12.19 3.05 -4.36
C PRO A 103 -11.08 2.13 -3.80
N ILE A 104 -10.62 2.42 -2.58
CA ILE A 104 -9.55 1.63 -1.97
C ILE A 104 -10.15 0.42 -1.26
N SER A 105 -9.61 -0.76 -1.55
CA SER A 105 -9.93 -1.96 -0.79
C SER A 105 -9.35 -1.85 0.62
N ALA A 106 -10.24 -1.75 1.62
CA ALA A 106 -9.87 -1.67 3.03
C ALA A 106 -9.07 -2.89 3.53
N GLN A 107 -9.29 -4.08 2.92
CA GLN A 107 -8.60 -5.32 3.28
C GLN A 107 -7.22 -5.45 2.64
N SER A 108 -6.81 -4.50 1.80
CA SER A 108 -5.55 -4.59 1.05
C SER A 108 -4.38 -3.86 1.70
N TYR A 109 -4.53 -3.33 2.91
CA TYR A 109 -3.47 -2.62 3.63
C TYR A 109 -3.18 -3.28 4.96
N SER A 110 -1.90 -3.47 5.24
CA SER A 110 -1.42 -3.98 6.52
C SER A 110 -1.30 -2.84 7.53
N GLY A 111 -1.78 -3.07 8.75
CA GLY A 111 -1.58 -2.18 9.90
C GLY A 111 -0.32 -2.51 10.72
N SER A 112 0.57 -3.36 10.21
CA SER A 112 1.71 -3.85 10.97
C SER A 112 2.80 -2.78 11.20
N PRO A 113 3.33 -2.62 12.43
CA PRO A 113 4.46 -1.73 12.72
C PRO A 113 5.73 -2.01 11.91
N TYR A 114 5.89 -3.25 11.40
CA TYR A 114 7.01 -3.62 10.53
C TYR A 114 7.03 -2.86 9.20
N LEU A 115 5.86 -2.38 8.75
CA LEU A 115 5.69 -1.63 7.51
C LEU A 115 5.46 -0.14 7.77
N ASP A 116 5.67 0.34 9.00
CA ASP A 116 5.62 1.76 9.30
C ASP A 116 6.89 2.45 8.81
N LEU A 117 6.72 3.35 7.84
CA LEU A 117 7.81 4.13 7.25
C LEU A 117 8.43 5.15 8.21
N SER A 118 7.78 5.44 9.34
CA SER A 118 8.34 6.25 10.43
C SER A 118 9.36 5.48 11.26
N LEU A 119 9.19 4.15 11.38
CA LEU A 119 10.08 3.27 12.14
C LEU A 119 11.19 2.71 11.26
N PHE A 120 10.85 2.27 10.05
CA PHE A 120 11.77 1.56 9.17
C PHE A 120 11.90 2.20 7.78
N SER A 121 13.12 2.14 7.25
CA SER A 121 13.44 2.38 5.85
C SER A 121 13.67 1.04 5.17
N TYR A 122 12.86 0.76 4.15
CA TYR A 122 12.95 -0.43 3.30
C TYR A 122 12.56 -0.05 1.86
N ASP A 123 12.86 -0.93 0.91
CA ASP A 123 12.54 -0.72 -0.52
C ASP A 123 11.13 -1.23 -0.83
N ASP A 124 10.25 -0.30 -1.23
CA ASP A 124 8.81 -0.55 -1.45
C ASP A 124 8.53 -1.52 -2.62
N LYS A 125 9.54 -1.70 -3.48
CA LYS A 125 9.50 -2.58 -4.65
C LYS A 125 9.36 -4.04 -4.24
N TRP A 126 9.94 -4.40 -3.09
CA TRP A 126 9.97 -5.78 -2.60
C TRP A 126 8.89 -6.05 -1.54
N VAL A 127 8.49 -5.03 -0.77
CA VAL A 127 7.48 -5.14 0.28
C VAL A 127 6.82 -3.78 0.50
N SER A 128 5.51 -3.72 0.74
CA SER A 128 4.81 -2.45 0.99
C SER A 128 3.62 -2.63 1.91
N VAL A 129 3.16 -1.54 2.51
CA VAL A 129 1.93 -1.49 3.34
C VAL A 129 0.72 -2.05 2.58
N MET A 130 0.63 -1.77 1.29
CA MET A 130 -0.37 -2.38 0.42
C MET A 130 0.00 -3.84 0.13
N GLU A 131 -0.83 -4.76 0.59
CA GLU A 131 -0.70 -6.21 0.44
C GLU A 131 -1.03 -6.63 -1.00
N ARG A 132 -0.03 -6.53 -1.88
CA ARG A 132 -0.07 -7.07 -3.25
C ARG A 132 1.13 -7.95 -3.50
N PRO A 133 1.00 -9.03 -4.30
CA PRO A 133 2.13 -9.86 -4.69
C PRO A 133 3.25 -9.01 -5.34
N LYS A 134 4.47 -9.14 -4.82
CA LYS A 134 5.67 -8.48 -5.33
C LYS A 134 6.56 -9.50 -6.05
N THR A 135 7.51 -9.01 -6.84
CA THR A 135 8.51 -9.90 -7.44
C THR A 135 9.38 -10.49 -6.33
N CYS A 136 9.61 -11.80 -6.32
CA CYS A 136 10.51 -12.43 -5.36
C CYS A 136 11.95 -12.09 -5.75
N GLY A 137 12.63 -11.30 -4.91
CA GLY A 137 14.05 -11.02 -5.06
C GLY A 137 14.92 -12.21 -4.63
N ASP A 138 16.14 -12.25 -5.15
CA ASP A 138 17.15 -13.24 -4.73
C ASP A 138 17.90 -12.83 -3.45
N HIS A 139 17.86 -11.53 -3.12
CA HIS A 139 18.52 -10.96 -1.95
C HIS A 139 17.51 -10.73 -0.81
N PRO A 140 17.97 -10.79 0.46
CA PRO A 140 17.14 -10.44 1.60
C PRO A 140 16.60 -9.01 1.51
N ILE A 141 15.36 -8.81 1.93
CA ILE A 141 14.75 -7.50 2.07
C ILE A 141 15.21 -6.91 3.39
N ARG A 142 15.94 -5.80 3.35
CA ARG A 142 16.56 -5.19 4.54
C ARG A 142 15.69 -4.07 5.12
N PHE A 143 15.56 -4.07 6.44
CA PHE A 143 14.84 -3.06 7.19
C PHE A 143 15.82 -2.30 8.10
N TYR A 144 16.03 -1.03 7.76
CA TYR A 144 16.91 -0.14 8.52
C TYR A 144 16.06 0.73 9.43
N ALA A 145 16.49 0.96 10.67
CA ALA A 145 15.77 1.90 11.53
C ALA A 145 15.93 3.33 11.02
N ARG A 146 14.85 4.10 11.03
CA ARG A 146 14.84 5.49 10.57
C ARG A 146 15.62 6.43 11.47
N ASP A 147 15.66 6.15 12.77
CA ASP A 147 16.33 6.97 13.78
C ASP A 147 17.86 6.92 13.67
N SER A 148 18.40 5.74 13.38
CA SER A 148 19.82 5.41 13.52
C SER A 148 20.47 4.94 12.21
N GLY A 149 19.67 4.56 11.21
CA GLY A 149 20.15 3.97 9.96
C GLY A 149 20.70 2.55 10.11
N LEU A 150 20.67 1.98 11.32
CA LEU A 150 21.17 0.63 11.58
C LEU A 150 20.23 -0.43 11.00
N LEU A 151 20.80 -1.49 10.42
CA LEU A 151 20.04 -2.67 10.01
C LEU A 151 19.42 -3.33 11.24
N LYS A 152 18.09 -3.42 11.30
CA LYS A 152 17.37 -4.04 12.43
C LYS A 152 17.04 -5.50 12.18
N PHE A 153 16.62 -5.82 10.96
CA PHE A 153 16.34 -7.19 10.53
C PHE A 153 16.28 -7.26 9.00
N GLU A 154 16.29 -8.47 8.49
CA GLU A 154 16.08 -8.76 7.07
C GLU A 154 15.10 -9.93 6.90
N ILE A 155 14.37 -9.93 5.79
CA ILE A 155 13.41 -10.96 5.45
C ILE A 155 13.90 -11.67 4.19
N GLN A 156 14.17 -12.97 4.32
CA GLN A 156 14.56 -13.81 3.20
C GLN A 156 13.34 -14.54 2.66
N ALA A 157 12.76 -14.00 1.59
CA ALA A 157 11.60 -14.62 0.98
C ALA A 157 11.96 -15.85 0.15
N GLY A 158 13.10 -15.84 -0.55
CA GLY A 158 13.50 -16.83 -1.55
C GLY A 158 13.85 -18.23 -1.03
N LEU A 159 13.85 -19.21 -1.94
CA LEU A 159 14.27 -20.59 -1.66
C LEU A 159 15.78 -20.64 -1.38
N LEU A 160 16.16 -20.95 -0.14
CA LEU A 160 17.54 -21.25 0.22
C LEU A 160 17.95 -22.58 -0.43
N GLY A 161 19.06 -22.57 -1.19
CA GLY A 161 19.74 -23.80 -1.62
C GLY A 161 19.19 -24.53 -2.86
N ARG A 162 18.21 -23.98 -3.60
CA ARG A 162 17.79 -24.55 -4.90
C ARG A 162 18.36 -23.76 -6.09
N PRO A 163 18.80 -24.43 -7.17
CA PRO A 163 19.26 -23.75 -8.37
C PRO A 163 18.14 -22.87 -8.93
N ILE A 164 18.48 -21.62 -9.22
CA ILE A 164 17.54 -20.60 -9.65
C ILE A 164 17.30 -20.78 -11.15
N ASN A 165 16.08 -21.17 -11.53
CA ASN A 165 15.62 -21.06 -12.91
C ASN A 165 15.21 -19.61 -13.17
N HIS A 166 16.09 -18.84 -13.82
CA HIS A 166 15.87 -17.42 -14.16
C HIS A 166 14.76 -17.18 -15.19
N THR A 167 14.17 -18.25 -15.75
CA THR A 167 13.17 -18.18 -16.82
C THR A 167 11.75 -17.87 -16.32
N VAL A 168 11.47 -18.03 -15.02
CA VAL A 168 10.12 -17.82 -14.47
C VAL A 168 10.12 -16.70 -13.45
N ARG A 169 9.29 -15.67 -13.69
CA ARG A 169 9.08 -14.57 -12.75
C ARG A 169 8.33 -15.08 -11.52
N ARG A 170 9.03 -15.19 -10.40
CA ARG A 170 8.45 -15.60 -9.11
C ARG A 170 7.79 -14.41 -8.43
N LEU A 171 6.59 -14.63 -7.89
CA LEU A 171 5.89 -13.64 -7.07
C LEU A 171 5.81 -14.13 -5.63
N VAL A 172 5.89 -13.20 -4.69
CA VAL A 172 5.74 -13.43 -3.26
C VAL A 172 4.68 -12.47 -2.70
N ALA A 173 3.76 -13.01 -1.92
CA ALA A 173 2.85 -12.24 -1.09
C ALA A 173 3.35 -12.25 0.35
N PHE A 174 3.28 -11.10 1.02
CA PHE A 174 3.62 -10.99 2.43
C PHE A 174 2.38 -10.63 3.24
N THR A 175 2.24 -11.27 4.40
CA THR A 175 1.25 -10.93 5.42
C THR A 175 1.98 -10.71 6.72
N PHE A 176 1.97 -9.47 7.20
CA PHE A 176 2.61 -9.10 8.46
C PHE A 176 1.59 -9.13 9.58
N HIS A 177 1.98 -9.70 10.72
CA HIS A 177 1.12 -9.69 11.87
C HIS A 177 0.99 -8.25 12.41
N PRO A 178 -0.23 -7.81 12.81
CA PRO A 178 -0.44 -6.44 13.28
C PRO A 178 0.23 -6.10 14.62
N PHE A 179 0.67 -7.09 15.40
CA PHE A 179 1.18 -6.87 16.77
C PHE A 179 2.31 -7.85 17.16
N GLU A 180 2.17 -9.13 16.86
CA GLU A 180 3.24 -10.11 17.10
C GLU A 180 4.46 -9.90 16.17
N PRO A 181 5.67 -10.29 16.61
CA PRO A 181 6.88 -10.18 15.82
C PRO A 181 7.00 -11.27 14.75
N PHE A 182 6.01 -11.31 13.86
CA PHE A 182 5.75 -12.40 12.94
C PHE A 182 5.31 -11.90 11.57
N ALA A 183 5.80 -12.55 10.51
CA ALA A 183 5.32 -12.36 9.15
C ALA A 183 5.31 -13.68 8.40
N ILE A 184 4.43 -13.79 7.41
CA ILE A 184 4.33 -14.94 6.51
C ILE A 184 4.69 -14.45 5.10
N SER A 185 5.54 -15.20 4.40
CA SER A 185 5.73 -15.01 2.96
C SER A 185 5.27 -16.24 2.20
N VAL A 186 4.42 -16.04 1.20
CA VAL A 186 3.88 -17.11 0.35
C VAL A 186 4.35 -16.88 -1.08
N GLN A 187 5.08 -17.85 -1.63
CA GLN A 187 5.43 -17.89 -3.04
C GLN A 187 4.59 -18.94 -3.75
N ARG A 188 4.14 -18.62 -4.96
CA ARG A 188 3.55 -19.60 -5.88
C ARG A 188 4.51 -19.82 -7.05
N THR A 189 5.01 -21.04 -7.19
CA THR A 189 5.86 -21.45 -8.31
C THR A 189 5.15 -22.55 -9.07
N ASN A 190 4.63 -22.24 -10.26
CA ASN A 190 3.78 -23.14 -11.06
C ASN A 190 2.59 -23.68 -10.23
N ALA A 191 2.68 -24.94 -9.77
CA ALA A 191 1.68 -25.65 -8.98
C ALA A 191 2.05 -25.79 -7.49
N GLU A 192 3.25 -25.40 -7.09
CA GLU A 192 3.73 -25.53 -5.71
C GLU A 192 3.65 -24.20 -4.96
N TYR A 193 3.32 -24.30 -3.67
CA TYR A 193 3.36 -23.20 -2.73
C TYR A 193 4.55 -23.38 -1.79
N VAL A 194 5.37 -22.35 -1.67
CA VAL A 194 6.42 -22.28 -0.64
C VAL A 194 5.98 -21.22 0.37
N VAL A 195 5.81 -21.64 1.61
CA VAL A 195 5.40 -20.77 2.72
C VAL A 195 6.56 -20.68 3.70
N ASN A 196 7.02 -19.46 3.97
CA ASN A 196 8.01 -19.21 5.02
C ASN A 196 7.38 -18.42 6.17
N PHE A 197 7.73 -18.82 7.37
CA PHE A 197 7.36 -18.17 8.61
C PHE A 197 8.57 -17.38 9.14
N HIS A 198 8.42 -16.06 9.25
CA HIS A 198 9.45 -15.15 9.71
C HIS A 198 9.13 -14.77 11.15
N MET A 199 9.96 -15.21 12.09
CA MET A 199 9.80 -14.90 13.51
C MET A 199 11.06 -14.17 13.98
N ARG A 200 10.88 -13.05 14.68
CA ARG A 200 12.00 -12.39 15.34
C ARG A 200 12.34 -13.17 16.62
N HIS A 201 13.53 -13.75 16.68
CA HIS A 201 14.05 -14.29 17.93
C HIS A 201 14.53 -13.13 18.79
N SER A 202 13.89 -12.92 19.93
CA SER A 202 14.46 -12.09 21.00
C SER A 202 15.65 -12.84 21.57
N CYS A 203 16.88 -12.39 21.31
CA CYS A 203 18.02 -12.83 22.10
C CYS A 203 17.81 -12.29 23.52
N THR A 204 17.46 -13.18 24.45
CA THR A 204 17.62 -12.96 25.90
C THR A 204 19.09 -12.92 26.27
#